data_AF-A0A3D5HYD3-F1
#
_entry.id   AF-A0A3D5HYD3-F1
#
_cell.length_a   1.000
_cell.length_b   1.000
_cell.length_c   1.000
_cell.angle_alpha   90.00
_cell.angle_beta   90.00
_cell.angle_gamma   90.00
#
_symmetry.space_group_name_H-M   'P 1'
#
loop_
_entity.id
_entity.type
_entity.pdbx_description
1 polymer ?
#
loop_
_entity_poly.entity_id
_entity_poly.type
_entity_poly.pdbx_seq_one_letter_code
_entity_poly.pdbx_strand_id
1 'polypeptide(L)' 'MEASFSGQSMTASFYPNQQSSRHGKAAITIFVKPEAKAAIRAALADGGYGTSYQEGIVNLLNELLDKQNRQPLL' A
#
# COMPACT_ATOMS: atom_id res chain seq x y z
N MET A 1 16.19 -20.42 -42.16
CA MET A 1 16.23 -20.34 -40.68
C MET A 1 15.05 -19.51 -40.27
N GLU A 2 13.91 -20.16 -40.04
CA GLU A 2 12.66 -19.51 -39.64
C GLU A 2 12.65 -19.44 -38.10
N ALA A 3 12.64 -18.25 -37.53
CA ALA A 3 12.60 -18.06 -36.09
C ALA A 3 11.16 -18.25 -35.58
N SER A 4 10.93 -19.35 -34.87
CA SER A 4 9.70 -19.62 -34.13
C SER A 4 9.61 -18.67 -32.93
N PHE A 5 8.71 -17.69 -32.98
CA PHE A 5 8.33 -16.92 -31.79
C PHE A 5 7.19 -17.64 -31.08
N SER A 6 7.54 -18.36 -30.01
CA SER A 6 6.59 -18.92 -29.06
C SER A 6 5.84 -17.77 -28.37
N GLY A 7 4.54 -17.64 -28.66
CA GLY A 7 3.65 -16.70 -27.99
C GLY A 7 3.54 -17.05 -26.50
N GLN A 8 4.34 -16.38 -25.66
CA GLN A 8 4.11 -16.35 -24.23
C GLN A 8 2.84 -15.56 -23.96
N SER A 9 1.83 -16.27 -23.44
CA SER A 9 0.56 -15.74 -22.98
C SER A 9 0.76 -14.72 -21.86
N MET A 10 0.90 -13.44 -22.21
CA MET A 10 0.74 -12.34 -21.26
C MET A 10 -0.75 -12.12 -20.99
N THR A 11 -1.32 -12.99 -20.17
CA THR A 11 -2.58 -12.70 -19.48
C THR A 11 -2.39 -13.02 -18.00
N ALA A 12 -1.52 -12.25 -17.34
CA ALA A 12 -1.69 -12.03 -15.91
C ALA A 12 -3.00 -11.24 -15.78
N SER A 13 -4.11 -11.98 -15.73
CA SER A 13 -5.44 -11.45 -15.53
C SER A 13 -5.46 -10.73 -14.19
N PHE A 14 -5.20 -9.42 -14.21
CA PHE A 14 -5.58 -8.52 -13.15
C PHE A 14 -7.11 -8.59 -13.08
N TYR A 15 -7.64 -9.42 -12.18
CA TYR A 15 -9.06 -9.46 -11.88
C TYR A 15 -9.35 -8.31 -10.89
N PRO A 16 -9.90 -7.17 -11.30
CA PRO A 16 -10.16 -6.03 -10.42
C PRO A 16 -11.24 -6.32 -9.35
N ASN A 17 -11.86 -7.51 -9.38
CA ASN A 17 -12.94 -7.93 -8.48
C ASN A 17 -12.53 -9.04 -7.49
N GLN A 18 -11.23 -9.25 -7.26
CA GLN A 18 -10.81 -10.13 -6.17
C GLN A 18 -11.04 -9.43 -4.82
N GLN A 19 -12.06 -9.88 -4.09
CA GLN A 19 -12.42 -9.36 -2.79
C GLN A 19 -11.29 -9.58 -1.76
N SER A 20 -10.64 -8.48 -1.34
CA SER A 20 -9.48 -8.46 -0.43
C SER A 20 -9.71 -9.18 0.90
N SER A 21 -10.94 -9.18 1.41
CA SER A 21 -11.31 -9.86 2.66
C SER A 21 -11.12 -11.37 2.62
N ARG A 22 -11.18 -12.00 1.44
CA ARG A 22 -10.98 -13.46 1.27
C ARG A 22 -9.51 -13.90 1.33
N HIS A 23 -8.57 -12.94 1.39
CA HIS A 23 -7.13 -13.16 1.53
C HIS A 23 -6.59 -12.68 2.89
N GLY A 24 -7.46 -12.55 3.90
CA GLY A 24 -7.05 -12.12 5.25
C GLY A 24 -6.68 -10.64 5.36
N LYS A 25 -7.00 -9.82 4.35
CA LYS A 25 -6.75 -8.37 4.39
C LYS A 25 -7.97 -7.65 4.94
N ALA A 26 -7.77 -6.87 6.00
CA ALA A 26 -8.75 -5.93 6.54
C ALA A 26 -8.49 -4.51 6.00
N ALA A 27 -9.56 -3.73 5.82
CA ALA A 27 -9.46 -2.34 5.41
C ALA A 27 -9.70 -1.41 6.61
N ILE A 28 -8.92 -0.33 6.70
CA ILE A 28 -9.14 0.76 7.63
C ILE A 28 -9.50 1.99 6.79
N THR A 29 -10.65 2.60 7.09
CA THR A 29 -11.11 3.81 6.40
C THR A 29 -10.96 5.01 7.33
N ILE A 30 -10.22 6.03 6.88
CA ILE A 30 -10.04 7.28 7.60
C ILE A 30 -10.64 8.40 6.77
N PHE A 31 -11.67 9.06 7.31
CA PHE A 31 -12.28 10.23 6.68
C PHE A 31 -11.55 11.49 7.11
N VAL A 32 -11.09 12.27 6.14
CA VAL A 32 -10.39 13.54 6.35
C VAL A 32 -11.01 14.61 5.47
N LYS A 33 -10.76 15.89 5.79
CA LYS A 33 -11.14 16.99 4.91
C LYS A 33 -10.42 16.87 3.56
N PRO A 34 -11.03 17.30 2.43
CA PRO A 34 -10.43 17.14 1.09
C PRO A 34 -9.02 17.71 0.98
N GLU A 35 -8.78 18.88 1.56
CA GLU A 35 -7.49 19.57 1.58
C GLU A 35 -6.41 18.79 2.35
N ALA A 36 -6.80 18.02 3.37
CA ALA A 36 -5.87 17.26 4.18
C ALA A 36 -5.27 16.07 3.41
N LYS A 37 -5.96 15.56 2.38
CA LYS A 37 -5.50 14.37 1.64
C LYS A 37 -4.15 14.59 0.96
N ALA A 38 -3.97 15.73 0.29
CA ALA A 38 -2.70 16.10 -0.34
C ALA A 38 -1.62 16.39 0.71
N ALA A 39 -1.97 17.12 1.78
CA ALA A 39 -1.06 17.45 2.87
C ALA A 39 -0.53 16.21 3.60
N ILE A 40 -1.39 15.22 3.89
CA ILE A 40 -0.99 13.95 4.50
C ILE A 40 0.03 13.22 3.62
N ARG A 41 -0.21 13.19 2.30
CA ARG A 41 0.72 12.52 1.39
C ARG A 41 2.08 13.19 1.35
N ALA A 42 2.11 14.52 1.30
CA ALA A 42 3.35 15.29 1.34
C ALA A 42 4.09 15.03 2.66
N ALA A 43 3.41 15.14 3.81
CA ALA A 43 4.00 14.90 5.11
C ALA A 43 4.58 13.48 5.28
N LEU A 44 3.89 12.46 4.75
CA LEU A 44 4.38 11.08 4.77
C LEU A 44 5.64 10.91 3.90
N ALA A 45 5.69 11.55 2.73
CA ALA A 45 6.86 11.51 1.85
C ALA A 45 8.05 12.28 2.45
N ASP A 46 7.81 13.48 2.97
CA ASP A 46 8.82 14.34 3.59
C ASP A 46 9.41 13.70 4.85
N GLY A 47 8.59 12.98 5.61
CA GLY A 47 9.00 12.19 6.78
C GLY A 47 9.71 10.88 6.45
N GLY A 48 9.85 10.51 5.16
CA GLY A 48 10.51 9.28 4.74
C GLY A 48 9.69 8.01 4.95
N TYR A 49 8.38 8.12 5.20
CA TYR A 49 7.51 6.96 5.47
C TYR A 49 7.03 6.24 4.21
N GLY A 50 7.28 6.81 3.02
CA GLY A 50 6.93 6.24 1.73
C GLY A 50 5.98 7.13 0.92
N THR A 51 5.66 6.69 -0.29
CA THR A 51 4.90 7.49 -1.28
C THR A 51 3.42 7.11 -1.39
N SER A 52 3.04 5.98 -0.77
CA SER A 52 1.67 5.47 -0.71
C SER A 52 1.05 5.70 0.68
N TYR A 53 -0.25 5.97 0.75
CA TYR A 53 -0.94 6.19 2.02
C TYR A 53 -0.87 4.96 2.94
N GLN A 54 -1.06 3.77 2.38
CA GLN A 54 -1.06 2.54 3.17
C GLN A 54 0.30 2.31 3.82
N GLU A 55 1.36 2.31 3.02
CA GLU A 55 2.73 2.13 3.52
C GLU A 55 3.12 3.24 4.48
N GLY A 56 2.86 4.50 4.11
CA GLY A 56 3.21 5.64 4.95
C GLY A 56 2.53 5.63 6.31
N ILE A 57 1.23 5.30 6.35
CA ILE A 57 0.50 5.19 7.61
C ILE A 57 1.00 4.01 8.44
N VAL A 58 1.27 2.85 7.84
CA VAL A 58 1.80 1.68 8.59
C VAL A 58 3.17 1.98 9.17
N ASN A 59 4.06 2.59 8.39
CA ASN A 59 5.42 2.95 8.84
C ASN A 59 5.37 3.99 9.96
N LEU A 60 4.52 5.01 9.82
CA LEU A 60 4.30 6.00 10.88
C LEU A 60 3.80 5.35 12.17
N LEU A 61 2.82 4.44 12.08
CA LEU A 61 2.30 3.73 13.25
C LEU A 61 3.36 2.86 13.92
N ASN A 62 4.20 2.17 13.14
CA ASN A 62 5.30 1.38 13.67
C ASN A 62 6.33 2.26 14.40
N GLU A 63 6.71 3.42 13.86
CA GLU A 63 7.59 4.36 14.56
C GLU A 63 6.98 4.84 15.89
N LEU A 64 5.68 5.13 15.91
CA LEU A 64 4.98 5.55 17.12
C LEU A 64 4.94 4.44 18.19
N LEU A 65 4.81 3.18 17.77
CA LEU A 65 4.86 2.02 18.67
C LEU A 65 6.27 1.78 19.20
N ASP A 66 7.29 1.92 18.35
CA ASP A 66 8.69 1.79 18.73
C ASP A 66 9.09 2.83 19.80
N LYS A 67 8.68 4.09 19.62
CA LYS A 67 8.85 5.15 20.64
C LYS A 67 8.17 4.85 21.97
N GLN A 68 7.16 3.98 21.98
CA GLN A 68 6.46 3.51 23.18
C GLN A 68 7.03 2.19 23.72
N ASN A 69 8.11 1.65 23.14
CA ASN A 69 8.65 0.32 23.41
C ASN A 69 7.60 -0.80 23.23
N ARG A 70 6.72 -0.64 22.24
CA ARG A 70 5.68 -1.62 21.90
C ARG A 70 6.08 -2.40 20.66
N GLN A 71 5.53 -3.61 20.54
CA GLN A 71 5.72 -4.45 19.35
C GLN A 71 5.13 -3.76 18.10
N PRO A 72 5.78 -3.89 16.93
CA PRO A 72 5.27 -3.36 15.67
C PRO A 72 3.98 -4.08 15.24
N LEU A 73 3.24 -3.46 14.32
CA LEU A 73 1.96 -3.99 13.82
C LEU A 73 2.11 -5.25 12.96
N LEU A 74 3.31 -5.52 12.43
CA LEU A 74 3.68 -6.66 11.59
C LEU A 74 5.15 -7.05 11.83
#